data_AF-J8TY67-F1
#
_entry.id   AF-J8TY67-F1
#
_cell.length_a   1.000
_cell.length_b   1.000
_cell.length_c   1.000
_cell.angle_alpha   90.00
_cell.angle_beta   90.00
_cell.angle_gamma   90.00
#
_symmetry.space_group_name_H-M   'P 1'
#
loop_
_entity.id
_entity.type
_entity.pdbx_description
1 polymer ?
#
loop_
_entity_poly.entity_id
_entity_poly.type
_entity_poly.pdbx_seq_one_letter_code
_entity_poly.pdbx_strand_id
1 'polypeptide(L)'
;MSTSDTNFPRSFAEEMDNFENPEYFIDSRAFVGWLCWGRPVYVMSSKTLGLNLHQNELDVLMSTGRLVTKEFLRDVTMNLVQDNETRGVFSSGNVSFFSLIILLISSGFCKINLSELFELCESYYNKDDKASMIMSVEIVAGLICGSKFMTAADLQRRDAFIEIFLAKCLDYELNHDAFEIWSTLAWWLPADVDLRRSKTFFNHFINADSMFDRKSDAATHQTSKIYMLRSILMSMEFRAPNVSKLFDELVVDHPYDQVRQAAAKLLTTLVQNQSNPSISNPTKLLEAELNDPDGLGLPLKRVPEKVDTYIKRQFESITDLADSVIGMSPQEFIKTEYFYRTSTMFYWIKEMARGPNKVLLVPYLVDYVLTFLIGLVKHKDVCALASLDPIRLYAGLGYMPVRKNDVAAIVDYVCSSNVILSSNQIKLQLGFIQHFLSAELLQLTEEEKTKILEFVVSNLYNEQFVEVRVRAASILSDIVHNWKEEQALLNLIDRFAKGLDVNKYSSKERQKLSKADIKIHGNVLGLGAIISAFPYVFPLPLWIPKQLSNLSSWARTSGMTGQAAKNTISEFKKVRADTWKFDRAFFKTEELEDLEGVLWRSYYA
;
A
#
# COMPACT_ATOMS: atom_id res chain seq x y z
N MET A 1 -2.15 36.03 2.26
CA MET A 1 -3.22 36.06 1.23
C MET A 1 -4.51 35.53 1.86
N SER A 2 -5.66 36.16 1.62
CA SER A 2 -6.95 35.66 2.11
C SER A 2 -7.44 34.50 1.24
N THR A 3 -7.97 33.45 1.86
CA THR A 3 -8.46 32.23 1.18
C THR A 3 -9.95 32.01 1.39
N SER A 4 -10.64 33.00 1.95
CA SER A 4 -12.08 32.92 2.28
C SER A 4 -12.99 33.06 1.07
N ASP A 5 -12.45 33.44 -0.10
CA ASP A 5 -13.22 33.50 -1.34
C ASP A 5 -13.62 32.09 -1.78
N THR A 6 -14.89 31.92 -2.13
CA THR A 6 -15.45 30.68 -2.65
C THR A 6 -14.75 30.18 -3.92
N ASN A 7 -14.15 31.07 -4.71
CA ASN A 7 -13.43 30.72 -5.95
C ASN A 7 -11.94 30.41 -5.73
N PHE A 8 -11.41 30.63 -4.52
CA PHE A 8 -10.00 30.43 -4.21
C PHE A 8 -9.45 29.04 -4.53
N PRO A 9 -10.17 27.91 -4.30
CA PRO A 9 -9.65 26.58 -4.62
C PRO A 9 -9.27 26.43 -6.10
N ARG A 10 -10.08 27.01 -7.00
CA ARG A 10 -9.84 26.98 -8.43
C ARG A 10 -8.67 27.89 -8.82
N SER A 11 -8.64 29.10 -8.29
CA SER A 11 -7.53 30.02 -8.51
C SER A 11 -6.20 29.44 -8.01
N PHE A 12 -6.21 28.70 -6.89
CA PHE A 12 -5.04 28.00 -6.39
C PHE A 12 -4.58 26.92 -7.38
N ALA A 13 -5.49 26.08 -7.90
CA ALA A 13 -5.13 25.05 -8.86
C ALA A 13 -4.56 25.63 -10.17
N GLU A 14 -5.21 26.67 -10.73
CA GLU A 14 -4.75 27.37 -11.94
C GLU A 14 -3.38 28.04 -11.71
N GLU A 15 -3.12 28.55 -10.50
CA GLU A 15 -1.85 29.17 -10.14
C GLU A 15 -0.73 28.15 -9.87
N MET A 16 -1.04 26.97 -9.35
CA MET A 16 -0.04 25.88 -9.25
C MET A 16 0.37 25.34 -10.63
N ASP A 17 -0.47 25.52 -11.66
CA ASP A 17 -0.16 25.21 -13.07
C ASP A 17 0.64 26.32 -13.77
N ASN A 18 0.70 27.52 -13.18
CA ASN A 18 1.32 28.69 -13.77
C ASN A 18 2.85 28.71 -13.49
N PHE A 19 3.64 28.26 -14.46
CA PHE A 19 5.11 28.31 -14.43
C PHE A 19 5.70 29.52 -15.18
N GLU A 20 4.91 30.22 -15.99
CA GLU A 20 5.41 31.34 -16.82
C GLU A 20 5.47 32.65 -16.05
N ASN A 21 4.39 32.97 -15.33
CA ASN A 21 4.29 34.21 -14.56
C ASN A 21 3.61 33.97 -13.21
N PRO A 22 4.27 33.25 -12.28
CA PRO A 22 3.70 32.94 -10.97
C PRO A 22 3.43 34.23 -10.17
N GLU A 23 2.24 34.34 -9.60
CA GLU A 23 1.87 35.47 -8.74
C GLU A 23 2.52 35.38 -7.35
N TYR A 24 2.64 34.15 -6.83
CA TYR A 24 3.25 33.87 -5.53
C TYR A 24 3.87 32.48 -5.48
N PHE A 25 4.73 32.27 -4.48
CA PHE A 25 5.37 30.98 -4.21
C PHE A 25 5.07 30.49 -2.79
N ILE A 26 5.02 29.17 -2.61
CA ILE A 26 4.93 28.53 -1.29
C ILE A 26 6.18 27.65 -1.11
N ASP A 27 7.26 28.31 -0.71
CA ASP A 27 8.45 27.61 -0.23
C ASP A 27 8.12 26.88 1.08
N SER A 28 8.85 25.81 1.37
CA SER A 28 8.56 24.83 2.43
C SER A 28 7.28 24.00 2.20
N ARG A 29 6.87 23.21 3.18
CA ARG A 29 5.66 22.36 3.08
C ARG A 29 4.39 23.21 3.12
N ALA A 30 3.57 23.12 2.07
CA ALA A 30 2.22 23.67 2.10
C ALA A 30 1.27 22.81 2.94
N PHE A 31 0.42 23.47 3.73
CA PHE A 31 -0.53 22.80 4.62
C PHE A 31 -1.93 23.44 4.62
N VAL A 32 -2.05 24.72 4.24
CA VAL A 32 -3.34 25.40 4.11
C VAL A 32 -4.02 24.96 2.81
N GLY A 33 -5.29 24.57 2.88
CA GLY A 33 -6.09 24.22 1.71
C GLY A 33 -6.19 22.73 1.39
N TRP A 34 -5.42 21.87 2.06
CA TRP A 34 -5.47 20.43 1.83
C TRP A 34 -6.83 19.83 2.20
N LEU A 35 -7.32 20.12 3.42
CA LEU A 35 -8.63 19.68 3.90
C LEU A 35 -9.73 20.68 3.49
N CYS A 36 -9.58 21.93 3.90
CA CYS A 36 -10.45 23.03 3.51
C CYS A 36 -9.72 24.39 3.51
N TRP A 37 -10.34 25.38 2.87
CA TRP A 37 -9.90 26.77 2.81
C TRP A 37 -10.60 27.65 3.84
N GLY A 38 -10.18 28.92 3.95
CA GLY A 38 -10.71 29.90 4.91
C GLY A 38 -9.66 30.42 5.90
N ARG A 39 -8.58 29.67 6.13
CA ARG A 39 -7.41 30.16 6.87
C ARG A 39 -6.50 30.97 5.94
N PRO A 40 -6.04 32.18 6.34
CA PRO A 40 -5.04 32.91 5.56
C PRO A 40 -3.79 32.06 5.29
N VAL A 41 -3.30 32.13 4.06
CA VAL A 41 -2.07 31.45 3.64
C VAL A 41 -0.90 32.45 3.61
N TYR A 42 0.22 32.05 4.20
CA TYR A 42 1.49 32.77 4.09
C TYR A 42 2.17 32.32 2.81
N VAL A 43 2.50 33.29 1.97
CA VAL A 43 3.10 33.07 0.65
C VAL A 43 4.28 34.02 0.48
N MET A 44 5.21 33.65 -0.38
CA MET A 44 6.32 34.50 -0.79
C MET A 44 5.96 35.25 -2.07
N SER A 45 6.39 36.52 -2.15
CA SER A 45 6.20 37.32 -3.36
C SER A 45 7.03 36.77 -4.52
N SER A 46 6.54 36.94 -5.74
CA SER A 46 7.30 36.67 -6.97
C SER A 46 8.41 37.69 -7.24
N LYS A 47 8.38 38.86 -6.57
CA LYS A 47 9.42 39.89 -6.71
C LYS A 47 10.72 39.45 -6.07
N THR A 48 11.84 39.85 -6.67
CA THR A 48 13.18 39.67 -6.09
C THR A 48 13.22 40.32 -4.70
N LEU A 49 13.72 39.56 -3.73
CA LEU A 49 13.83 40.01 -2.35
C LEU A 49 15.06 40.91 -2.20
N GLY A 50 14.82 42.19 -1.92
CA GLY A 50 15.88 43.14 -1.61
C GLY A 50 16.28 43.08 -0.14
N LEU A 51 17.56 43.33 0.14
CA LEU A 51 18.06 43.52 1.50
C LEU A 51 17.82 44.96 1.94
N ASN A 52 17.05 45.16 3.00
CA ASN A 52 16.88 46.46 3.65
C ASN A 52 17.61 46.43 5.00
N LEU A 53 18.92 46.69 4.97
CA LEU A 53 19.83 46.60 6.12
C LEU A 53 20.47 47.97 6.38
N HIS A 54 20.91 48.23 7.62
CA HIS A 54 21.68 49.45 7.88
C HIS A 54 23.09 49.32 7.31
N GLN A 55 23.77 50.46 7.19
CA GLN A 55 25.09 50.52 6.56
C GLN A 55 26.10 49.58 7.23
N ASN A 56 26.06 49.47 8.56
CA ASN A 56 26.94 48.58 9.32
C ASN A 56 26.81 47.12 8.87
N GLU A 57 25.58 46.61 8.71
CA GLU A 57 25.37 45.23 8.26
C GLU A 57 25.72 45.05 6.78
N LEU A 58 25.48 46.06 5.94
CA LEU A 58 25.91 46.04 4.54
C LEU A 58 27.44 45.96 4.43
N ASP A 59 28.18 46.68 5.28
CA ASP A 59 29.65 46.66 5.29
C ASP A 59 30.19 45.27 5.71
N VAL A 60 29.50 44.57 6.63
CA VAL A 60 29.82 43.19 7.00
C VAL A 60 29.61 42.23 5.83
N LEU A 61 28.49 42.34 5.12
CA LEU A 61 28.21 41.50 3.95
C LEU A 61 29.17 41.78 2.79
N MET A 62 29.50 43.05 2.54
CA MET A 62 30.52 43.43 1.54
C MET A 62 31.90 42.90 1.91
N SER A 63 32.29 42.98 3.19
CA SER A 63 33.57 42.43 3.65
C SER A 63 33.62 40.92 3.46
N THR A 64 32.51 40.23 3.75
CA THR A 64 32.37 38.80 3.51
C THR A 64 32.45 38.46 2.02
N GLY A 65 31.68 39.15 1.17
CA GLY A 65 31.66 38.92 -0.28
C GLY A 65 33.00 39.19 -0.97
N ARG A 66 33.82 40.10 -0.44
CA ARG A 66 35.20 40.33 -0.91
C ARG A 66 36.14 39.15 -0.62
N LEU A 67 35.89 38.38 0.44
CA LEU A 67 36.65 37.17 0.79
C LEU A 67 36.21 35.95 -0.02
N VAL A 68 34.96 35.94 -0.51
CA VAL A 68 34.44 34.88 -1.37
C VAL A 68 34.99 35.06 -2.78
N THR A 69 36.16 34.48 -3.03
CA THR A 69 36.77 34.35 -4.35
C THR A 69 36.49 32.97 -4.96
N LYS A 70 36.74 32.81 -6.26
CA LYS A 70 36.68 31.51 -6.94
C LYS A 70 37.61 30.47 -6.28
N GLU A 71 38.79 30.91 -5.85
CA GLU A 71 39.77 30.09 -5.11
C GLU A 71 39.22 29.66 -3.75
N PHE A 72 38.66 30.60 -2.97
CA PHE A 72 38.06 30.30 -1.68
C PHE A 72 36.95 29.25 -1.80
N LEU A 73 36.03 29.43 -2.77
CA LEU A 73 34.95 28.47 -2.97
C LEU A 73 35.50 27.10 -3.33
N ARG A 74 36.48 27.03 -4.24
CA ARG A 74 37.11 25.77 -4.63
C ARG A 74 37.75 25.04 -3.44
N ASP A 75 38.48 25.75 -2.59
CA ASP A 75 39.15 25.17 -1.42
C ASP A 75 38.12 24.64 -0.41
N VAL A 76 37.06 25.41 -0.15
CA VAL A 76 35.97 24.99 0.73
C VAL A 76 35.25 23.77 0.17
N THR A 77 34.84 23.79 -1.10
CA THR A 77 34.12 22.66 -1.70
C THR A 77 34.98 21.42 -1.80
N MET A 78 36.29 21.55 -2.09
CA MET A 78 37.22 20.43 -2.13
C MET A 78 37.36 19.78 -0.75
N ASN A 79 37.48 20.58 0.32
CA ASN A 79 37.52 20.05 1.68
C ASN A 79 36.20 19.36 2.07
N LEU A 80 35.05 19.95 1.70
CA LEU A 80 33.75 19.34 1.95
C LEU A 80 33.57 18.01 1.20
N VAL A 81 34.08 17.89 -0.03
CA VAL A 81 34.07 16.63 -0.77
C VAL A 81 34.92 15.58 -0.05
N GLN A 82 36.16 15.92 0.34
CA GLN A 82 37.06 15.01 1.06
C GLN A 82 36.46 14.52 2.39
N ASP A 83 35.87 15.42 3.18
CA ASP A 83 35.18 15.05 4.43
C ASP A 83 33.91 14.21 4.18
N ASN A 84 33.33 14.29 2.98
CA ASN A 84 32.15 13.53 2.60
C ASN A 84 32.45 12.20 1.90
N GLU A 85 33.67 11.94 1.45
CA GLU A 85 34.06 10.65 0.82
C GLU A 85 33.72 9.44 1.70
N THR A 86 33.86 9.58 3.02
CA THR A 86 33.57 8.48 3.96
C THR A 86 32.07 8.32 4.24
N ARG A 87 31.28 9.39 4.11
CA ARG A 87 29.88 9.43 4.56
C ARG A 87 28.89 9.32 3.40
N GLY A 88 29.17 9.98 2.27
CA GLY A 88 28.29 10.03 1.11
C GLY A 88 26.92 10.67 1.41
N VAL A 89 26.89 11.72 2.23
CA VAL A 89 25.63 12.32 2.73
C VAL A 89 25.33 13.63 2.02
N PHE A 90 24.07 13.84 1.64
CA PHE A 90 23.54 15.12 1.17
C PHE A 90 23.19 16.03 2.37
N SER A 91 23.68 17.27 2.37
CA SER A 91 23.56 18.23 3.48
C SER A 91 22.79 19.49 3.08
N SER A 92 21.65 19.74 3.74
CA SER A 92 20.90 20.99 3.58
C SER A 92 21.69 22.23 4.05
N GLY A 93 22.68 22.05 4.93
CA GLY A 93 23.58 23.12 5.37
C GLY A 93 24.45 23.63 4.22
N ASN A 94 24.95 22.72 3.37
CA ASN A 94 25.74 23.07 2.19
C ASN A 94 24.87 23.80 1.16
N VAL A 95 23.65 23.33 0.94
CA VAL A 95 22.69 23.98 0.05
C VAL A 95 22.36 25.40 0.52
N SER A 96 22.12 25.56 1.83
CA SER A 96 21.85 26.86 2.44
C SER A 96 23.04 27.82 2.31
N PHE A 97 24.27 27.31 2.45
CA PHE A 97 25.49 28.08 2.18
C PHE A 97 25.53 28.58 0.74
N PHE A 98 25.26 27.75 -0.27
CA PHE A 98 25.22 28.23 -1.66
C PHE A 98 24.10 29.24 -1.91
N SER A 99 22.94 29.09 -1.26
CA SER A 99 21.87 30.10 -1.34
C SER A 99 22.32 31.47 -0.79
N LEU A 100 23.16 31.48 0.25
CA LEU A 100 23.79 32.69 0.79
C LEU A 100 24.82 33.27 -0.19
N ILE A 101 25.65 32.44 -0.82
CA ILE A 101 26.59 32.92 -1.84
C ILE A 101 25.85 33.59 -3.00
N ILE A 102 24.74 33.00 -3.46
CA ILE A 102 23.90 33.58 -4.51
C ILE A 102 23.32 34.94 -4.07
N LEU A 103 22.87 35.07 -2.83
CA LEU A 103 22.42 36.34 -2.28
C LEU A 103 23.52 37.41 -2.38
N LEU A 104 24.76 37.07 -2.01
CA LEU A 104 25.89 38.01 -2.07
C LEU A 104 26.27 38.37 -3.51
N ILE A 105 26.18 37.43 -4.45
CA ILE A 105 26.43 37.66 -5.89
C ILE A 105 25.37 38.60 -6.46
N SER A 106 24.09 38.25 -6.31
CA SER A 106 22.98 39.03 -6.88
C SER A 106 22.86 40.43 -6.26
N SER A 107 23.33 40.60 -5.01
CA SER A 107 23.41 41.91 -4.34
C SER A 107 24.64 42.74 -4.75
N GLY A 108 25.55 42.18 -5.56
CA GLY A 108 26.77 42.87 -6.00
C GLY A 108 27.86 42.99 -4.93
N PHE A 109 27.80 42.19 -3.86
CA PHE A 109 28.79 42.20 -2.78
C PHE A 109 29.99 41.29 -3.05
N CYS A 110 29.82 40.31 -3.93
CA CYS A 110 30.86 39.39 -4.37
C CYS A 110 31.54 39.85 -5.67
N LYS A 111 32.80 39.46 -5.86
CA LYS A 111 33.51 39.62 -7.14
C LYS A 111 33.22 38.51 -8.15
N ILE A 112 32.68 37.39 -7.67
CA ILE A 112 32.36 36.22 -8.48
C ILE A 112 30.98 36.38 -9.14
N ASN A 113 30.83 35.78 -10.32
CA ASN A 113 29.58 35.80 -11.08
C ASN A 113 28.88 34.43 -11.00
N LEU A 114 27.58 34.38 -11.34
CA LEU A 114 26.82 33.12 -11.39
C LEU A 114 27.43 32.10 -12.36
N SER A 115 28.01 32.55 -13.48
CA SER A 115 28.70 31.67 -14.44
C SER A 115 29.86 30.89 -13.80
N GLU A 116 30.55 31.47 -12.82
CA GLU A 116 31.63 30.76 -12.11
C GLU A 116 31.09 29.68 -11.18
N LEU A 117 29.87 29.85 -10.63
CA LEU A 117 29.19 28.78 -9.89
C LEU A 117 28.73 27.66 -10.82
N PHE A 118 28.34 27.97 -12.06
CA PHE A 118 27.99 26.95 -13.06
C PHE A 118 29.21 26.10 -13.42
N GLU A 119 30.36 26.74 -13.67
CA GLU A 119 31.63 26.03 -13.90
C GLU A 119 32.02 25.17 -12.69
N LEU A 120 31.88 25.70 -11.48
CA LEU A 120 32.16 24.96 -10.25
C LEU A 120 31.26 23.72 -10.15
N CYS A 121 29.96 23.87 -10.39
CA CYS A 121 28.98 22.78 -10.42
C CYS A 121 29.39 21.68 -11.41
N GLU A 122 29.72 22.05 -12.65
CA GLU A 122 30.14 21.10 -13.68
C GLU A 122 31.46 20.40 -13.34
N SER A 123 32.40 21.12 -12.71
CA SER A 123 33.71 20.57 -12.36
C SER A 123 33.63 19.42 -11.33
N TYR A 124 32.62 19.45 -10.46
CA TYR A 124 32.39 18.41 -9.45
C TYR A 124 31.50 17.27 -9.95
N TYR A 125 30.93 17.33 -11.16
CA TYR A 125 30.12 16.23 -11.68
C TYR A 125 30.99 15.13 -12.29
N ASN A 126 31.66 14.36 -11.43
CA ASN A 126 32.41 13.17 -11.81
C ASN A 126 31.57 11.91 -11.53
N LYS A 127 31.23 11.15 -12.57
CA LYS A 127 30.39 9.94 -12.46
C LYS A 127 31.06 8.83 -11.62
N ASP A 128 32.38 8.87 -11.47
CA ASP A 128 33.16 7.87 -10.72
C ASP A 128 33.37 8.26 -9.24
N ASP A 129 33.06 9.49 -8.85
CA ASP A 129 33.25 10.00 -7.49
C ASP A 129 31.91 10.48 -6.90
N LYS A 130 31.33 9.63 -6.04
CA LYS A 130 30.04 9.88 -5.40
C LYS A 130 30.03 11.16 -4.56
N ALA A 131 31.08 11.43 -3.79
CA ALA A 131 31.11 12.60 -2.90
C ALA A 131 31.24 13.90 -3.69
N SER A 132 32.03 13.88 -4.76
CA SER A 132 32.12 14.98 -5.72
C SER A 132 30.79 15.23 -6.43
N MET A 133 30.11 14.17 -6.89
CA MET A 133 28.78 14.27 -7.49
C MET A 133 27.74 14.83 -6.51
N ILE A 134 27.77 14.46 -5.23
CA ILE A 134 26.90 15.05 -4.19
C ILE A 134 27.10 16.56 -4.12
N MET A 135 28.35 17.04 -4.06
CA MET A 135 28.66 18.48 -4.02
C MET A 135 28.10 19.21 -5.26
N SER A 136 28.24 18.62 -6.44
CA SER A 136 27.66 19.18 -7.67
C SER A 136 26.12 19.32 -7.56
N VAL A 137 25.43 18.28 -7.08
CA VAL A 137 23.97 18.29 -6.92
C VAL A 137 23.51 19.21 -5.78
N GLU A 138 24.29 19.39 -4.72
CA GLU A 138 24.05 20.39 -3.67
C GLU A 138 24.15 21.82 -4.22
N ILE A 139 25.09 22.08 -5.14
CA ILE A 139 25.18 23.37 -5.85
C ILE A 139 23.92 23.60 -6.69
N VAL A 140 23.46 22.59 -7.45
CA VAL A 140 22.19 22.66 -8.21
C VAL A 140 21.02 23.01 -7.30
N ALA A 141 20.90 22.34 -6.15
CA ALA A 141 19.87 22.63 -5.16
C ALA A 141 19.97 24.09 -4.68
N GLY A 142 21.18 24.57 -4.41
CA GLY A 142 21.45 25.95 -3.99
C GLY A 142 21.03 26.98 -5.04
N LEU A 143 21.28 26.71 -6.32
CA LEU A 143 20.86 27.55 -7.45
C LEU A 143 19.34 27.71 -7.51
N ILE A 144 18.59 26.66 -7.18
CA ILE A 144 17.12 26.69 -7.18
C ILE A 144 16.59 27.33 -5.89
N CYS A 145 17.11 26.99 -4.71
CA CYS A 145 16.71 27.65 -3.45
C CYS A 145 17.07 29.15 -3.43
N GLY A 146 18.12 29.56 -4.15
CA GLY A 146 18.57 30.94 -4.30
C GLY A 146 17.73 31.80 -5.25
N SER A 147 16.74 31.25 -5.95
CA SER A 147 15.88 31.96 -6.94
C SER A 147 15.32 33.28 -6.42
N LYS A 148 14.94 33.32 -5.14
CA LYS A 148 14.31 34.48 -4.48
C LYS A 148 15.19 35.73 -4.44
N PHE A 149 16.50 35.59 -4.65
CA PHE A 149 17.48 36.68 -4.64
C PHE A 149 17.96 37.07 -6.05
N MET A 150 17.64 36.28 -7.07
CA MET A 150 18.11 36.50 -8.43
C MET A 150 17.27 37.54 -9.18
N THR A 151 17.89 38.23 -10.13
CA THR A 151 17.18 39.08 -11.09
C THR A 151 16.56 38.21 -12.20
N ALA A 152 15.62 38.77 -12.97
CA ALA A 152 15.02 38.05 -14.10
C ALA A 152 16.07 37.56 -15.13
N ALA A 153 17.13 38.35 -15.36
CA ALA A 153 18.21 37.97 -16.26
C ALA A 153 19.05 36.81 -15.70
N ASP A 154 19.28 36.78 -14.38
CA ASP A 154 20.00 35.70 -13.71
C ASP A 154 19.20 34.40 -13.69
N LEU A 155 17.88 34.48 -13.48
CA LEU A 155 16.97 33.34 -13.55
C LEU A 155 17.00 32.68 -14.93
N GLN A 156 16.99 33.47 -16.01
CA GLN A 156 17.11 32.95 -17.38
C GLN A 156 18.44 32.23 -17.61
N ARG A 157 19.56 32.80 -17.15
CA ARG A 157 20.88 32.16 -17.25
C ARG A 157 20.94 30.86 -16.47
N ARG A 158 20.40 30.85 -15.25
CA ARG A 158 20.29 29.65 -14.42
C ARG A 158 19.44 28.58 -15.10
N ASP A 159 18.26 28.93 -15.60
CA ASP A 159 17.36 27.95 -16.22
C ASP A 159 17.97 27.32 -17.48
N ALA A 160 18.67 28.10 -18.30
CA ALA A 160 19.43 27.60 -19.44
C ALA A 160 20.56 26.64 -19.02
N PHE A 161 21.29 26.99 -17.94
CA PHE A 161 22.31 26.09 -17.38
C PHE A 161 21.70 24.78 -16.87
N ILE A 162 20.63 24.86 -16.07
CA ILE A 162 19.97 23.68 -15.50
C ILE A 162 19.45 22.75 -16.57
N GLU A 163 18.85 23.27 -17.65
CA GLU A 163 18.36 22.46 -18.76
C GLU A 163 19.49 21.65 -19.42
N ILE A 164 20.61 22.30 -19.75
CA ILE A 164 21.78 21.66 -20.36
C ILE A 164 22.41 20.65 -19.40
N PHE A 165 22.56 21.05 -18.13
CA PHE A 165 23.21 20.24 -17.11
C PHE A 165 22.41 18.97 -16.80
N LEU A 166 21.09 19.08 -16.61
CA LEU A 166 20.22 17.92 -16.39
C LEU A 166 20.25 16.98 -17.59
N ALA A 167 20.21 17.50 -18.83
CA ALA A 167 20.30 16.66 -20.01
C ALA A 167 21.61 15.84 -20.05
N LYS A 168 22.75 16.49 -19.76
CA LYS A 168 24.06 15.81 -19.68
C LYS A 168 24.10 14.74 -18.57
N CYS A 169 23.42 14.98 -17.46
CA CYS A 169 23.46 14.10 -16.27
C CYS A 169 22.48 12.93 -16.34
N LEU A 170 21.28 13.17 -16.90
CA LEU A 170 20.10 12.31 -16.73
C LEU A 170 19.58 11.70 -18.02
N ASP A 171 19.95 12.20 -19.21
CA ASP A 171 19.42 11.64 -20.45
C ASP A 171 20.18 10.41 -20.95
N TYR A 172 21.47 10.31 -20.62
CA TYR A 172 22.34 9.22 -21.08
C TYR A 172 23.19 8.64 -19.95
N GLU A 173 23.14 7.31 -19.79
CA GLU A 173 23.97 6.53 -18.85
C GLU A 173 23.90 7.04 -17.40
N LEU A 174 22.78 6.74 -16.73
CA LEU A 174 22.59 6.97 -15.31
C LEU A 174 23.01 5.74 -14.52
N ASN A 175 24.15 5.83 -13.80
CA ASN A 175 24.58 4.78 -12.88
C ASN A 175 23.76 4.82 -11.58
N HIS A 176 23.87 3.76 -10.77
CA HIS A 176 23.08 3.63 -9.54
C HIS A 176 23.37 4.76 -8.53
N ASP A 177 24.64 5.15 -8.38
CA ASP A 177 25.03 6.24 -7.47
C ASP A 177 24.43 7.58 -7.89
N ALA A 178 24.43 7.92 -9.18
CA ALA A 178 23.80 9.13 -9.69
C ALA A 178 22.29 9.10 -9.41
N PHE A 179 21.63 7.96 -9.66
CA PHE A 179 20.21 7.81 -9.34
C PHE A 179 19.91 8.04 -7.85
N GLU A 180 20.73 7.49 -6.94
CA GLU A 180 20.52 7.70 -5.49
C GLU A 180 20.60 9.18 -5.10
N ILE A 181 21.59 9.91 -5.63
CA ILE A 181 21.78 11.34 -5.34
C ILE A 181 20.63 12.17 -5.93
N TRP A 182 20.31 11.98 -7.21
CA TRP A 182 19.23 12.73 -7.86
C TRP A 182 17.85 12.39 -7.30
N SER A 183 17.62 11.14 -6.90
CA SER A 183 16.38 10.73 -6.21
C SER A 183 16.27 11.38 -4.82
N THR A 184 17.39 11.55 -4.11
CA THR A 184 17.44 12.30 -2.85
C THR A 184 17.07 13.77 -3.07
N LEU A 185 17.64 14.41 -4.10
CA LEU A 185 17.27 15.79 -4.47
C LEU A 185 15.78 15.90 -4.85
N ALA A 186 15.30 14.98 -5.68
CA ALA A 186 13.92 14.92 -6.15
C ALA A 186 12.91 14.84 -5.00
N TRP A 187 13.27 14.16 -3.90
CA TRP A 187 12.44 14.10 -2.69
C TRP A 187 12.57 15.37 -1.82
N TRP A 188 13.79 15.86 -1.63
CA TRP A 188 14.09 16.95 -0.69
C TRP A 188 13.73 18.34 -1.24
N LEU A 189 14.11 18.64 -2.48
CA LEU A 189 14.01 19.99 -3.05
C LEU A 189 12.57 20.54 -3.08
N PRO A 190 11.53 19.81 -3.53
CA PRO A 190 10.16 20.32 -3.57
C PRO A 190 9.54 20.52 -2.18
N ALA A 191 10.17 19.97 -1.13
CA ALA A 191 9.77 20.20 0.25
C ALA A 191 10.33 21.51 0.81
N ASP A 192 11.45 22.01 0.27
CA ASP A 192 12.13 23.23 0.73
C ASP A 192 11.77 24.46 -0.12
N VAL A 193 11.64 24.29 -1.45
CA VAL A 193 11.39 25.38 -2.39
C VAL A 193 10.26 25.04 -3.38
N ASP A 194 9.45 26.04 -3.73
CA ASP A 194 8.42 25.90 -4.75
C ASP A 194 9.05 25.74 -6.15
N LEU A 195 8.85 24.57 -6.78
CA LEU A 195 9.48 24.26 -8.06
C LEU A 195 8.99 25.14 -9.21
N ARG A 196 7.89 25.88 -9.06
CA ARG A 196 7.46 26.88 -10.05
C ARG A 196 8.49 27.99 -10.24
N ARG A 197 9.44 28.14 -9.31
CA ARG A 197 10.60 29.03 -9.44
C ARG A 197 11.60 28.62 -10.52
N SER A 198 11.57 27.37 -10.99
CA SER A 198 12.37 26.88 -12.13
C SER A 198 11.53 25.96 -13.01
N LYS A 199 11.02 26.52 -14.09
CA LYS A 199 10.24 25.79 -15.11
C LYS A 199 11.06 24.67 -15.75
N THR A 200 12.33 24.93 -16.07
CA THR A 200 13.18 23.96 -16.76
C THR A 200 13.44 22.73 -15.89
N PHE A 201 13.69 22.92 -14.59
CA PHE A 201 13.89 21.81 -13.66
C PHE A 201 12.68 20.87 -13.62
N PHE A 202 11.48 21.38 -13.35
CA PHE A 202 10.29 20.55 -13.27
C PHE A 202 9.94 19.89 -14.61
N ASN A 203 10.02 20.66 -15.71
CA ASN A 203 9.68 20.16 -17.04
C ASN A 203 10.61 19.02 -17.49
N HIS A 204 11.89 19.05 -17.10
CA HIS A 204 12.82 17.97 -17.44
C HIS A 204 12.36 16.61 -16.89
N PHE A 205 11.76 16.57 -15.70
CA PHE A 205 11.28 15.31 -15.10
C PHE A 205 9.88 14.90 -15.54
N ILE A 206 8.99 15.86 -15.86
CA ILE A 206 7.61 15.55 -16.26
C ILE A 206 7.49 15.15 -17.73
N ASN A 207 8.44 15.58 -18.58
CA ASN A 207 8.42 15.24 -20.00
C ASN A 207 8.58 13.71 -20.16
N ALA A 208 7.51 13.06 -20.59
CA ALA A 208 7.43 11.60 -20.70
C ALA A 208 8.18 11.03 -21.91
N ASP A 209 8.77 11.88 -22.75
CA ASP A 209 9.60 11.46 -23.88
C ASP A 209 10.69 10.51 -23.35
N SER A 210 10.67 9.25 -23.80
CA SER A 210 11.51 8.12 -23.35
C SER A 210 11.19 7.45 -21.99
N MET A 211 10.19 7.90 -21.21
CA MET A 211 9.88 7.28 -19.91
C MET A 211 9.25 5.88 -20.02
N PHE A 212 8.54 5.62 -21.11
CA PHE A 212 7.80 4.37 -21.33
C PHE A 212 8.03 3.80 -22.74
N ASP A 213 9.26 3.85 -23.23
CA ASP A 213 9.59 3.26 -24.52
C ASP A 213 9.67 1.73 -24.44
N ARG A 214 8.63 1.08 -24.98
CA ARG A 214 8.50 -0.39 -25.04
C ARG A 214 9.58 -1.06 -25.91
N LYS A 215 10.19 -0.31 -26.85
CA LYS A 215 11.21 -0.84 -27.77
C LYS A 215 12.62 -0.68 -27.22
N SER A 216 12.80 0.12 -26.18
CA SER A 216 14.10 0.36 -25.57
C SER A 216 14.44 -0.74 -24.58
N ASP A 217 15.64 -1.29 -24.70
CA ASP A 217 16.19 -2.24 -23.74
C ASP A 217 16.75 -1.55 -22.47
N ALA A 218 16.75 -0.21 -22.42
CA ALA A 218 17.22 0.57 -21.28
C ALA A 218 16.19 0.67 -20.14
N ALA A 219 15.65 -0.47 -19.70
CA ALA A 219 14.57 -0.52 -18.70
C ALA A 219 14.96 0.09 -17.34
N THR A 220 16.24 0.01 -16.95
CA THR A 220 16.75 0.59 -15.69
C THR A 220 16.76 2.12 -15.73
N HIS A 221 17.06 2.69 -16.90
CA HIS A 221 17.03 4.14 -17.13
C HIS A 221 15.61 4.67 -17.04
N GLN A 222 14.67 4.00 -17.72
CA GLN A 222 13.24 4.33 -17.66
C GLN A 222 12.71 4.27 -16.22
N THR A 223 13.05 3.21 -15.50
CA THR A 223 12.68 3.02 -14.08
C THR A 223 13.20 4.15 -13.19
N SER A 224 14.45 4.58 -13.40
CA SER A 224 15.07 5.65 -12.64
C SER A 224 14.35 6.98 -12.87
N LYS A 225 14.03 7.33 -14.13
CA LYS A 225 13.23 8.53 -14.46
C LYS A 225 11.86 8.51 -13.79
N ILE A 226 11.14 7.38 -13.86
CA ILE A 226 9.82 7.21 -13.21
C ILE A 226 9.90 7.42 -11.71
N TYR A 227 10.92 6.86 -11.03
CA TYR A 227 11.07 7.01 -9.59
C TYR A 227 11.44 8.43 -9.17
N MET A 228 12.30 9.13 -9.93
CA MET A 228 12.63 10.53 -9.64
C MET A 228 11.40 11.43 -9.80
N LEU A 229 10.65 11.31 -10.91
CA LEU A 229 9.40 12.04 -11.10
C LEU A 229 8.41 11.75 -9.96
N ARG A 230 8.24 10.48 -9.60
CA ARG A 230 7.40 10.06 -8.48
C ARG A 230 7.81 10.75 -7.19
N SER A 231 9.10 10.79 -6.86
CA SER A 231 9.61 11.45 -5.64
C SER A 231 9.29 12.95 -5.62
N ILE A 232 9.42 13.63 -6.76
CA ILE A 232 9.03 15.04 -6.90
C ILE A 232 7.54 15.21 -6.61
N LEU A 233 6.69 14.44 -7.30
CA LEU A 233 5.24 14.52 -7.16
C LEU A 233 4.78 14.17 -5.74
N MET A 234 5.40 13.20 -5.07
CA MET A 234 5.12 12.88 -3.67
C MET A 234 5.42 14.05 -2.73
N SER A 235 6.52 14.77 -2.99
CA SER A 235 6.98 15.89 -2.15
C SER A 235 6.13 17.16 -2.37
N MET A 236 5.70 17.40 -3.61
CA MET A 236 4.76 18.48 -3.95
C MET A 236 3.35 18.23 -3.39
N GLU A 237 2.90 16.96 -3.44
CA GLU A 237 1.58 16.50 -3.03
C GLU A 237 0.43 17.31 -3.65
N PHE A 238 -0.47 17.94 -2.88
CA PHE A 238 -1.61 18.67 -3.42
C PHE A 238 -1.25 19.96 -4.18
N ARG A 239 0.01 20.40 -4.12
CA ARG A 239 0.55 21.49 -4.96
C ARG A 239 0.98 21.00 -6.34
N ALA A 240 1.03 19.70 -6.57
CA ALA A 240 1.46 19.16 -7.84
C ALA A 240 0.58 19.76 -8.95
N PRO A 241 1.18 20.24 -10.05
CA PRO A 241 0.42 20.77 -11.17
C PRO A 241 -0.44 19.67 -11.80
N ASN A 242 -1.26 20.06 -12.75
CA ASN A 242 -2.18 19.20 -13.46
C ASN A 242 -1.44 18.14 -14.27
N VAL A 243 -1.26 16.98 -13.64
CA VAL A 243 -0.66 15.77 -14.19
C VAL A 243 -1.65 14.91 -14.99
N SER A 244 -2.78 15.47 -15.45
CA SER A 244 -3.78 14.72 -16.24
C SER A 244 -3.16 14.01 -17.45
N LYS A 245 -2.21 14.65 -18.14
CA LYS A 245 -1.54 14.07 -19.32
C LYS A 245 -0.80 12.77 -19.01
N LEU A 246 -0.22 12.67 -17.81
CA LEU A 246 0.51 11.47 -17.40
C LEU A 246 -0.41 10.25 -17.30
N PHE A 247 -1.71 10.41 -17.02
CA PHE A 247 -2.63 9.27 -17.05
C PHE A 247 -2.78 8.69 -18.45
N ASP A 248 -2.80 9.54 -19.48
CA ASP A 248 -2.92 9.13 -20.87
C ASP A 248 -1.61 8.51 -21.41
N GLU A 249 -0.47 8.96 -20.88
CA GLU A 249 0.87 8.51 -21.28
C GLU A 249 1.39 7.29 -20.49
N LEU A 250 0.77 6.97 -19.35
CA LEU A 250 1.14 5.83 -18.51
C LEU A 250 1.01 4.50 -19.28
N VAL A 251 2.12 3.76 -19.36
CA VAL A 251 2.17 2.43 -19.99
C VAL A 251 2.01 1.34 -18.94
N VAL A 252 0.86 0.67 -18.96
CA VAL A 252 0.53 -0.44 -18.03
C VAL A 252 0.93 -1.83 -18.54
N ASP A 253 1.28 -1.94 -19.82
CA ASP A 253 1.56 -3.18 -20.55
C ASP A 253 3.06 -3.31 -20.94
N HIS A 254 3.95 -2.74 -20.13
CA HIS A 254 5.39 -2.76 -20.42
C HIS A 254 6.01 -4.17 -20.22
N PRO A 255 6.94 -4.64 -21.07
CA PRO A 255 7.54 -5.98 -20.96
C PRO A 255 8.45 -6.19 -19.75
N TYR A 256 9.16 -5.15 -19.33
CA TYR A 256 10.11 -5.22 -18.22
C TYR A 256 9.43 -5.03 -16.85
N ASP A 257 9.71 -5.94 -15.90
CA ASP A 257 9.08 -5.97 -14.58
C ASP A 257 9.36 -4.72 -13.73
N GLN A 258 10.61 -4.25 -13.72
CA GLN A 258 11.01 -3.05 -12.98
C GLN A 258 10.25 -1.79 -13.43
N VAL A 259 9.95 -1.68 -14.73
CA VAL A 259 9.16 -0.56 -15.28
C VAL A 259 7.70 -0.70 -14.89
N ARG A 260 7.11 -1.91 -14.95
CA ARG A 260 5.73 -2.15 -14.49
C ARG A 260 5.56 -1.80 -13.00
N GLN A 261 6.51 -2.20 -12.16
CA GLN A 261 6.48 -1.87 -10.74
C GLN A 261 6.61 -0.36 -10.50
N ALA A 262 7.48 0.33 -11.26
CA ALA A 262 7.65 1.76 -11.18
C ALA A 262 6.39 2.52 -11.66
N ALA A 263 5.81 2.11 -12.78
CA ALA A 263 4.56 2.67 -13.33
C ALA A 263 3.40 2.54 -12.33
N ALA A 264 3.25 1.37 -11.69
CA ALA A 264 2.25 1.15 -10.66
C ALA A 264 2.44 2.07 -9.43
N LYS A 265 3.68 2.27 -9.00
CA LYS A 265 4.03 3.18 -7.89
C LYS A 265 3.82 4.66 -8.26
N LEU A 266 4.06 5.04 -9.50
CA LEU A 266 3.77 6.37 -10.02
C LEU A 266 2.25 6.59 -10.07
N LEU A 267 1.48 5.66 -10.65
CA LEU A 267 0.01 5.73 -10.68
C LEU A 267 -0.58 5.89 -9.27
N THR A 268 -0.08 5.14 -8.29
CA THR A 268 -0.47 5.29 -6.87
C THR A 268 -0.30 6.73 -6.37
N THR A 269 0.83 7.37 -6.73
CA THR A 269 1.14 8.75 -6.33
C THR A 269 0.25 9.76 -7.05
N LEU A 270 -0.01 9.54 -8.34
CA LEU A 270 -0.90 10.40 -9.13
C LEU A 270 -2.33 10.39 -8.57
N VAL A 271 -2.85 9.20 -8.24
CA VAL A 271 -4.16 9.04 -7.58
C VAL A 271 -4.16 9.77 -6.24
N GLN A 272 -3.11 9.61 -5.43
CA GLN A 272 -3.01 10.28 -4.13
C GLN A 272 -3.04 11.81 -4.25
N ASN A 273 -2.30 12.38 -5.19
CA ASN A 273 -2.18 13.83 -5.34
C ASN A 273 -3.49 14.51 -5.78
N GLN A 274 -4.40 13.79 -6.43
CA GLN A 274 -5.72 14.31 -6.84
C GLN A 274 -6.85 13.95 -5.85
N SER A 275 -6.52 13.33 -4.72
CA SER A 275 -7.52 12.78 -3.79
C SER A 275 -7.80 13.65 -2.56
N ASN A 276 -7.13 14.79 -2.44
CA ASN A 276 -7.33 15.71 -1.33
C ASN A 276 -8.71 16.41 -1.44
N PRO A 277 -9.48 16.54 -0.34
CA PRO A 277 -10.83 17.12 -0.40
C PRO A 277 -10.87 18.60 -0.78
N SER A 278 -9.92 19.40 -0.27
CA SER A 278 -9.78 20.85 -0.55
C SER A 278 -11.09 21.66 -0.57
N ILE A 279 -11.94 21.45 0.43
CA ILE A 279 -13.29 22.04 0.48
C ILE A 279 -13.23 23.57 0.63
N SER A 280 -14.13 24.30 -0.02
CA SER A 280 -14.07 25.77 -0.13
C SER A 280 -14.09 26.53 1.20
N ASN A 281 -14.74 26.01 2.25
CA ASN A 281 -14.75 26.65 3.56
C ASN A 281 -15.04 25.63 4.69
N PRO A 282 -14.76 25.96 5.96
CA PRO A 282 -14.90 25.02 7.07
C PRO A 282 -16.36 24.71 7.39
N THR A 283 -17.28 25.65 7.17
CA THR A 283 -18.72 25.46 7.42
C THR A 283 -19.30 24.40 6.47
N LYS A 284 -18.97 24.48 5.18
CA LYS A 284 -19.38 23.49 4.16
C LYS A 284 -18.77 22.11 4.43
N LEU A 285 -17.52 22.07 4.88
CA LEU A 285 -16.90 20.82 5.33
C LEU A 285 -17.71 20.23 6.48
N LEU A 286 -17.97 21.00 7.54
CA LEU A 286 -18.72 20.52 8.70
C LEU A 286 -20.14 20.08 8.33
N GLU A 287 -20.85 20.82 7.49
CA GLU A 287 -22.17 20.43 6.98
C GLU A 287 -22.12 19.12 6.20
N ALA A 288 -21.10 18.92 5.37
CA ALA A 288 -20.97 17.70 4.59
C ALA A 288 -20.57 16.49 5.45
N GLU A 289 -19.76 16.69 6.49
CA GLU A 289 -19.42 15.69 7.51
C GLU A 289 -20.64 15.31 8.36
N LEU A 290 -21.47 16.28 8.75
CA LEU A 290 -22.68 16.06 9.56
C LEU A 290 -23.79 15.33 8.80
N ASN A 291 -23.89 15.56 7.49
CA ASN A 291 -24.90 14.95 6.63
C ASN A 291 -24.48 13.56 6.11
N ASP A 292 -23.35 13.02 6.56
CA ASP A 292 -22.87 11.71 6.15
C ASP A 292 -23.79 10.59 6.70
N PRO A 293 -24.26 9.65 5.86
CA PRO A 293 -25.17 8.59 6.28
C PRO A 293 -24.64 7.67 7.38
N ASP A 294 -23.31 7.51 7.51
CA ASP A 294 -22.71 6.63 8.50
C ASP A 294 -22.61 7.27 9.89
N GLY A 295 -22.80 8.59 9.99
CA GLY A 295 -22.50 9.36 11.20
C GLY A 295 -21.00 9.38 11.56
N LEU A 296 -20.14 8.90 10.66
CA LEU A 296 -18.68 8.87 10.81
C LEU A 296 -18.00 10.01 10.04
N GLY A 297 -18.74 10.67 9.14
CA GLY A 297 -18.23 11.73 8.28
C GLY A 297 -17.72 11.24 6.93
N LEU A 298 -17.30 12.18 6.09
CA LEU A 298 -16.87 11.94 4.72
C LEU A 298 -15.58 11.12 4.63
N PRO A 299 -15.34 10.42 3.50
CA PRO A 299 -14.04 9.84 3.20
C PRO A 299 -12.97 10.92 3.20
N LEU A 300 -11.97 10.79 4.09
CA LEU A 300 -10.89 11.77 4.24
C LEU A 300 -10.16 12.05 2.92
N LYS A 301 -10.08 11.05 2.05
CA LYS A 301 -9.63 11.19 0.67
C LYS A 301 -10.62 10.50 -0.24
N ARG A 302 -10.86 11.08 -1.42
CA ARG A 302 -11.77 10.53 -2.42
C ARG A 302 -11.12 10.57 -3.79
N VAL A 303 -11.25 9.48 -4.55
CA VAL A 303 -10.80 9.45 -5.94
C VAL A 303 -11.76 10.33 -6.78
N PRO A 304 -11.25 11.30 -7.57
CA PRO A 304 -12.09 12.10 -8.45
C PRO A 304 -12.62 11.27 -9.62
N GLU A 305 -13.79 11.64 -10.15
CA GLU A 305 -14.53 10.87 -11.18
C GLU A 305 -13.70 10.52 -12.42
N LYS A 306 -12.86 11.43 -12.89
CA LYS A 306 -11.97 11.18 -14.04
C LYS A 306 -10.97 10.04 -13.77
N VAL A 307 -10.39 10.02 -12.56
CA VAL A 307 -9.43 9.00 -12.14
C VAL A 307 -10.15 7.68 -11.83
N ASP A 308 -11.33 7.74 -11.23
CA ASP A 308 -12.19 6.58 -11.02
C ASP A 308 -12.50 5.85 -12.34
N THR A 309 -12.90 6.60 -13.36
CA THR A 309 -13.15 6.09 -14.72
C THR A 309 -11.90 5.43 -15.30
N TYR A 310 -10.73 6.05 -15.12
CA TYR A 310 -9.46 5.49 -15.59
C TYR A 310 -9.15 4.14 -14.93
N ILE A 311 -9.28 4.05 -13.60
CA ILE A 311 -8.98 2.83 -12.84
C ILE A 311 -9.92 1.69 -13.28
N LYS A 312 -11.23 1.96 -13.37
CA LYS A 312 -12.23 0.98 -13.80
C LYS A 312 -11.92 0.44 -15.20
N ARG A 313 -11.60 1.33 -16.15
CA ARG A 313 -11.21 0.97 -17.51
C ARG A 313 -9.98 0.05 -17.56
N GLN A 314 -9.00 0.22 -16.67
CA GLN A 314 -7.85 -0.69 -16.64
C GLN A 314 -8.26 -2.11 -16.24
N PHE A 315 -9.13 -2.27 -15.23
CA PHE A 315 -9.64 -3.59 -14.85
C PHE A 315 -10.52 -4.21 -15.94
N GLU A 316 -11.41 -3.43 -16.56
CA GLU A 316 -12.25 -3.88 -17.67
C GLU A 316 -11.39 -4.35 -18.85
N SER A 317 -10.33 -3.60 -19.20
CA SER A 317 -9.41 -3.99 -20.27
C SER A 317 -8.70 -5.33 -20.01
N ILE A 318 -8.41 -5.66 -18.74
CA ILE A 318 -7.84 -6.95 -18.37
C ILE A 318 -8.87 -8.06 -18.57
N THR A 319 -10.12 -7.82 -18.17
CA THR A 319 -11.21 -8.78 -18.37
C THR A 319 -11.45 -9.05 -19.86
N ASP A 320 -11.44 -8.02 -20.71
CA ASP A 320 -11.61 -8.17 -22.17
C ASP A 320 -10.49 -9.01 -22.81
N LEU A 321 -9.27 -8.92 -22.26
CA LEU A 321 -8.11 -9.69 -22.72
C LEU A 321 -8.06 -11.11 -22.15
N ALA A 322 -8.96 -11.49 -21.24
CA ALA A 322 -8.90 -12.79 -20.55
C ALA A 322 -9.04 -13.98 -21.51
N ASP A 323 -9.80 -13.82 -22.60
CA ASP A 323 -9.97 -14.87 -23.61
C ASP A 323 -8.70 -15.13 -24.41
N SER A 324 -7.81 -14.14 -24.50
CA SER A 324 -6.58 -14.23 -25.29
C SER A 324 -5.56 -15.21 -24.71
N VAL A 325 -5.65 -15.55 -23.43
CA VAL A 325 -4.67 -16.40 -22.72
C VAL A 325 -5.16 -17.83 -22.48
N ILE A 326 -6.36 -18.17 -22.95
CA ILE A 326 -6.94 -19.50 -22.77
C ILE A 326 -6.09 -20.56 -23.50
N GLY A 327 -5.64 -21.57 -22.77
CA GLY A 327 -4.89 -22.71 -23.32
C GLY A 327 -3.40 -22.48 -23.56
N MET A 328 -2.87 -21.29 -23.22
CA MET A 328 -1.44 -20.99 -23.34
C MET A 328 -0.61 -21.65 -22.24
N SER A 329 0.66 -21.95 -22.54
CA SER A 329 1.62 -22.38 -21.54
C SER A 329 2.02 -21.24 -20.59
N PRO A 330 2.48 -21.53 -19.36
CA PRO A 330 2.95 -20.48 -18.43
C PRO A 330 4.05 -19.58 -19.02
N GLN A 331 4.92 -20.13 -19.89
CA GLN A 331 6.01 -19.38 -20.53
C GLN A 331 5.52 -18.43 -21.63
N GLU A 332 4.44 -18.79 -22.34
CA GLU A 332 3.81 -17.91 -23.32
C GLU A 332 2.99 -16.84 -22.60
N PHE A 333 2.28 -17.21 -21.54
CA PHE A 333 1.43 -16.33 -20.73
C PHE A 333 2.18 -15.09 -20.26
N ILE A 334 3.39 -15.25 -19.71
CA ILE A 334 4.20 -14.13 -19.18
C ILE A 334 4.66 -13.14 -20.25
N LYS A 335 4.53 -13.47 -21.54
CA LYS A 335 4.90 -12.60 -22.67
C LYS A 335 3.70 -11.90 -23.30
N THR A 336 2.50 -12.08 -22.74
CA THR A 336 1.26 -11.50 -23.26
C THR A 336 0.99 -10.12 -22.69
N GLU A 337 0.25 -9.31 -23.45
CA GLU A 337 -0.27 -8.03 -22.97
C GLU A 337 -1.16 -8.20 -21.73
N TYR A 338 -1.97 -9.26 -21.68
CA TYR A 338 -2.79 -9.61 -20.53
C TYR A 338 -1.96 -9.70 -19.24
N PHE A 339 -0.84 -10.43 -19.29
CA PHE A 339 0.04 -10.58 -18.13
C PHE A 339 0.70 -9.25 -17.75
N TYR A 340 1.18 -8.47 -18.72
CA TYR A 340 1.82 -7.19 -18.42
C TYR A 340 0.86 -6.23 -17.70
N ARG A 341 -0.38 -6.09 -18.19
CA ARG A 341 -1.41 -5.27 -17.53
C ARG A 341 -1.76 -5.80 -16.14
N THR A 342 -1.97 -7.12 -16.03
CA THR A 342 -2.26 -7.80 -14.76
C THR A 342 -1.15 -7.57 -13.73
N SER A 343 0.12 -7.71 -14.14
CA SER A 343 1.28 -7.50 -13.27
C SER A 343 1.36 -6.06 -12.78
N THR A 344 1.17 -5.07 -13.65
CA THR A 344 1.14 -3.65 -13.25
C THR A 344 0.02 -3.35 -12.27
N MET A 345 -1.21 -3.80 -12.55
CA MET A 345 -2.35 -3.59 -11.66
C MET A 345 -2.20 -4.33 -10.32
N PHE A 346 -1.57 -5.50 -10.31
CA PHE A 346 -1.22 -6.21 -9.07
C PHE A 346 -0.26 -5.38 -8.20
N TYR A 347 0.82 -4.82 -8.79
CA TYR A 347 1.73 -3.95 -8.07
C TYR A 347 1.05 -2.67 -7.58
N TRP A 348 0.09 -2.14 -8.35
CA TRP A 348 -0.68 -0.96 -7.95
C TRP A 348 -1.56 -1.25 -6.73
N ILE A 349 -2.33 -2.35 -6.74
CA ILE A 349 -3.13 -2.79 -5.57
C ILE A 349 -2.23 -2.97 -4.35
N LYS A 350 -1.06 -3.61 -4.53
CA LYS A 350 -0.09 -3.85 -3.45
C LYS A 350 0.40 -2.54 -2.82
N GLU A 351 0.62 -1.50 -3.61
CA GLU A 351 1.05 -0.19 -3.11
C GLU A 351 -0.11 0.62 -2.52
N MET A 352 -1.31 0.57 -3.11
CA MET A 352 -2.53 1.20 -2.57
C MET A 352 -2.94 0.61 -1.21
N ALA A 353 -2.75 -0.69 -1.01
CA ALA A 353 -3.00 -1.38 0.26
C ALA A 353 -2.01 -0.97 1.38
N ARG A 354 -0.99 -0.17 1.06
CA ARG A 354 0.01 0.31 2.03
C ARG A 354 -0.22 1.79 2.37
N GLY A 355 0.12 2.14 3.61
CA GLY A 355 0.16 3.54 4.05
C GLY A 355 -1.19 4.27 3.98
N PRO A 356 -1.21 5.55 3.57
CA PRO A 356 -2.39 6.42 3.69
C PRO A 356 -3.43 6.24 2.57
N ASN A 357 -3.16 5.42 1.55
CA ASN A 357 -4.01 5.29 0.37
C ASN A 357 -5.08 4.19 0.49
N LYS A 358 -5.11 3.48 1.62
CA LYS A 358 -6.05 2.38 1.85
C LYS A 358 -7.52 2.78 1.65
N VAL A 359 -7.92 3.96 2.14
CA VAL A 359 -9.30 4.49 2.01
C VAL A 359 -9.72 4.70 0.55
N LEU A 360 -8.75 4.94 -0.34
CA LEU A 360 -9.01 5.11 -1.78
C LEU A 360 -9.20 3.77 -2.50
N LEU A 361 -8.72 2.67 -1.92
CA LEU A 361 -8.85 1.33 -2.51
C LEU A 361 -10.17 0.65 -2.16
N VAL A 362 -10.75 0.95 -1.00
CA VAL A 362 -11.97 0.31 -0.47
C VAL A 362 -13.13 0.27 -1.48
N PRO A 363 -13.46 1.37 -2.19
CA PRO A 363 -14.57 1.37 -3.15
C PRO A 363 -14.40 0.38 -4.31
N TYR A 364 -13.18 -0.06 -4.60
CA TYR A 364 -12.88 -0.99 -5.69
C TYR A 364 -12.81 -2.45 -5.23
N LEU A 365 -12.93 -2.73 -3.93
CA LEU A 365 -12.72 -4.08 -3.38
C LEU A 365 -13.69 -5.09 -3.98
N VAL A 366 -14.98 -4.83 -3.87
CA VAL A 366 -16.05 -5.77 -4.22
C VAL A 366 -16.10 -6.03 -5.72
N ASP A 367 -16.22 -4.97 -6.52
CA ASP A 367 -16.50 -5.10 -7.95
C ASP A 367 -15.27 -5.49 -8.77
N TYR A 368 -14.07 -5.04 -8.36
CA TYR A 368 -12.86 -5.14 -9.19
C TYR A 368 -11.74 -5.93 -8.52
N VAL A 369 -11.23 -5.47 -7.36
CA VAL A 369 -9.96 -5.94 -6.79
C VAL A 369 -10.04 -7.38 -6.31
N LEU A 370 -11.07 -7.76 -5.54
CA LEU A 370 -11.20 -9.12 -5.03
C LEU A 370 -11.43 -10.11 -6.18
N THR A 371 -12.27 -9.75 -7.16
CA THR A 371 -12.55 -10.57 -8.35
C THR A 371 -11.32 -10.73 -9.23
N PHE A 372 -10.52 -9.68 -9.38
CA PHE A 372 -9.25 -9.72 -10.10
C PHE A 372 -8.24 -10.65 -9.42
N LEU A 373 -8.01 -10.47 -8.11
CA LEU A 373 -7.03 -11.25 -7.36
C LEU A 373 -7.39 -12.74 -7.26
N ILE A 374 -8.68 -13.07 -7.07
CA ILE A 374 -9.13 -14.46 -7.03
C ILE A 374 -9.01 -15.15 -8.40
N GLY A 375 -9.15 -14.39 -9.50
CA GLY A 375 -8.89 -14.85 -10.86
C GLY A 375 -7.41 -15.22 -11.07
N LEU A 376 -6.51 -14.37 -10.58
CA LEU A 376 -5.06 -14.58 -10.72
C LEU A 376 -4.56 -15.87 -10.03
N VAL A 377 -5.22 -16.28 -8.93
CA VAL A 377 -4.91 -17.53 -8.20
C VAL A 377 -5.11 -18.78 -9.06
N LYS A 378 -5.92 -18.73 -10.13
CA LYS A 378 -6.06 -19.84 -11.09
C LYS A 378 -4.74 -20.17 -11.80
N HIS A 379 -3.86 -19.18 -11.96
CA HIS A 379 -2.58 -19.31 -12.66
C HIS A 379 -1.41 -19.38 -11.68
N LYS A 380 -1.43 -20.36 -10.76
CA LYS A 380 -0.44 -20.51 -9.69
C LYS A 380 1.00 -20.55 -10.21
N ASP A 381 1.27 -21.30 -11.28
CA ASP A 381 2.63 -21.45 -11.82
C ASP A 381 3.14 -20.15 -12.46
N VAL A 382 2.26 -19.40 -13.14
CA VAL A 382 2.58 -18.05 -13.66
C VAL A 382 2.93 -17.10 -12.53
N CYS A 383 2.13 -17.11 -11.45
CA CYS A 383 2.39 -16.29 -10.27
C CYS A 383 3.74 -16.63 -9.64
N ALA A 384 4.10 -17.92 -9.56
CA ALA A 384 5.39 -18.36 -9.05
C ALA A 384 6.56 -17.91 -9.94
N LEU A 385 6.43 -18.02 -11.27
CA LEU A 385 7.44 -17.55 -12.22
C LEU A 385 7.68 -16.04 -12.12
N ALA A 386 6.60 -15.27 -11.93
CA ALA A 386 6.64 -13.82 -11.81
C ALA A 386 6.85 -13.32 -10.36
N SER A 387 7.02 -14.21 -9.39
CA SER A 387 7.12 -13.86 -7.96
C SER A 387 5.96 -13.01 -7.42
N LEU A 388 4.75 -13.22 -7.95
CA LEU A 388 3.52 -12.57 -7.50
C LEU A 388 2.83 -13.42 -6.43
N ASP A 389 2.45 -12.82 -5.30
CA ASP A 389 1.76 -13.51 -4.21
C ASP A 389 0.34 -12.94 -4.01
N PRO A 390 -0.64 -13.36 -4.85
CA PRO A 390 -2.03 -12.92 -4.74
C PRO A 390 -2.72 -13.45 -3.49
N ILE A 391 -2.30 -14.60 -2.96
CA ILE A 391 -2.90 -15.22 -1.77
C ILE A 391 -2.67 -14.30 -0.56
N ARG A 392 -1.42 -13.87 -0.36
CA ARG A 392 -1.08 -12.98 0.76
C ARG A 392 -1.73 -11.60 0.63
N LEU A 393 -1.74 -11.04 -0.59
CA LEU A 393 -2.36 -9.73 -0.82
C LEU A 393 -3.86 -9.79 -0.57
N TYR A 394 -4.57 -10.76 -1.14
CA TYR A 394 -6.02 -10.92 -0.96
C TYR A 394 -6.37 -11.10 0.52
N ALA A 395 -5.71 -12.01 1.24
CA ALA A 395 -5.94 -12.21 2.67
C ALA A 395 -5.63 -10.94 3.50
N GLY A 396 -4.57 -10.22 3.14
CA GLY A 396 -4.16 -8.97 3.82
C GLY A 396 -5.17 -7.82 3.64
N LEU A 397 -5.97 -7.83 2.57
CA LEU A 397 -7.06 -6.86 2.38
C LEU A 397 -8.20 -7.02 3.39
N GLY A 398 -8.22 -8.09 4.20
CA GLY A 398 -9.13 -8.20 5.34
C GLY A 398 -8.84 -7.17 6.45
N TYR A 399 -7.66 -6.55 6.48
CA TYR A 399 -7.26 -5.51 7.46
C TYR A 399 -7.24 -4.10 6.84
N MET A 400 -8.34 -3.73 6.21
CA MET A 400 -8.52 -2.43 5.54
C MET A 400 -9.44 -1.52 6.38
N PRO A 401 -9.30 -0.19 6.30
CA PRO A 401 -10.18 0.75 6.99
C PRO A 401 -11.54 0.81 6.29
N VAL A 402 -12.34 -0.24 6.45
CA VAL A 402 -13.65 -0.40 5.82
C VAL A 402 -14.69 0.42 6.59
N ARG A 403 -15.55 1.11 5.85
CA ARG A 403 -16.64 1.90 6.43
C ARG A 403 -17.90 1.08 6.55
N LYS A 404 -18.79 1.50 7.46
CA LYS A 404 -20.04 0.79 7.77
C LYS A 404 -20.87 0.47 6.51
N ASN A 405 -21.03 1.41 5.59
CA ASN A 405 -21.75 1.19 4.32
C ASN A 405 -21.11 0.13 3.40
N ASP A 406 -19.79 -0.04 3.46
CA ASP A 406 -19.06 -0.97 2.59
C ASP A 406 -19.01 -2.39 3.18
N VAL A 407 -19.19 -2.54 4.50
CA VAL A 407 -19.16 -3.84 5.20
C VAL A 407 -20.17 -4.80 4.59
N ALA A 408 -21.43 -4.38 4.46
CA ALA A 408 -22.50 -5.24 3.96
C ALA A 408 -22.19 -5.79 2.55
N ALA A 409 -21.72 -4.93 1.64
CA ALA A 409 -21.36 -5.32 0.28
C ALA A 409 -20.18 -6.30 0.24
N ILE A 410 -19.16 -6.10 1.10
CA ILE A 410 -18.03 -7.02 1.23
C ILE A 410 -18.49 -8.38 1.76
N VAL A 411 -19.32 -8.38 2.81
CA VAL A 411 -19.86 -9.62 3.39
C VAL A 411 -20.70 -10.38 2.36
N ASP A 412 -21.58 -9.70 1.64
CA ASP A 412 -22.41 -10.30 0.60
C ASP A 412 -21.57 -10.88 -0.54
N TYR A 413 -20.52 -10.18 -0.97
CA TYR A 413 -19.60 -10.68 -1.99
C TYR A 413 -18.85 -11.93 -1.54
N VAL A 414 -18.21 -11.88 -0.38
CA VAL A 414 -17.35 -12.98 0.10
C VAL A 414 -18.16 -14.21 0.49
N CYS A 415 -19.39 -14.02 0.98
CA CYS A 415 -20.30 -15.11 1.32
C CYS A 415 -21.13 -15.61 0.13
N SER A 416 -20.97 -15.03 -1.07
CA SER A 416 -21.73 -15.44 -2.25
C SER A 416 -21.24 -16.79 -2.79
N SER A 417 -22.21 -17.65 -3.15
CA SER A 417 -21.97 -18.97 -3.77
C SER A 417 -21.93 -18.93 -5.30
N ASN A 418 -21.88 -17.74 -5.89
CA ASN A 418 -22.24 -17.51 -7.30
C ASN A 418 -21.18 -17.95 -8.31
N VAL A 419 -20.02 -18.46 -7.87
CA VAL A 419 -18.93 -18.86 -8.75
C VAL A 419 -18.47 -20.27 -8.43
N ILE A 420 -18.26 -21.09 -9.45
CA ILE A 420 -17.55 -22.37 -9.33
C ILE A 420 -16.10 -22.05 -8.99
N LEU A 421 -15.76 -22.10 -7.71
CA LEU A 421 -14.43 -21.82 -7.21
C LEU A 421 -13.65 -23.11 -7.00
N SER A 422 -12.39 -23.10 -7.39
CA SER A 422 -11.44 -24.16 -7.06
C SER A 422 -11.21 -24.23 -5.54
N SER A 423 -10.70 -25.36 -5.04
CA SER A 423 -10.45 -25.53 -3.61
C SER A 423 -9.54 -24.46 -3.01
N ASN A 424 -8.56 -23.97 -3.78
CA ASN A 424 -7.65 -22.90 -3.35
C ASN A 424 -8.36 -21.55 -3.25
N GLN A 425 -9.29 -21.24 -4.15
CA GLN A 425 -10.04 -19.99 -4.13
C GLN A 425 -11.02 -19.95 -2.96
N ILE A 426 -11.71 -21.05 -2.66
CA ILE A 426 -12.60 -21.14 -1.49
C ILE A 426 -11.79 -20.99 -0.19
N LYS A 427 -10.65 -21.67 -0.07
CA LYS A 427 -9.74 -21.51 1.09
C LYS A 427 -9.25 -20.06 1.23
N LEU A 428 -9.06 -19.36 0.12
CA LEU A 428 -8.63 -17.97 0.12
C LEU A 428 -9.74 -17.03 0.60
N GLN A 429 -10.98 -17.18 0.12
CA GLN A 429 -12.14 -16.45 0.64
C GLN A 429 -12.32 -16.69 2.14
N LEU A 430 -12.25 -17.95 2.56
CA LEU A 430 -12.27 -18.33 3.98
C LEU A 430 -11.13 -17.65 4.76
N GLY A 431 -9.92 -17.59 4.21
CA GLY A 431 -8.80 -16.85 4.80
C GLY A 431 -9.04 -15.34 4.92
N PHE A 432 -9.67 -14.72 3.93
CA PHE A 432 -10.10 -13.33 3.99
C PHE A 432 -11.12 -13.11 5.11
N ILE A 433 -12.17 -13.95 5.19
CA ILE A 433 -13.20 -13.86 6.24
C ILE A 433 -12.56 -13.90 7.62
N GLN A 434 -11.60 -14.79 7.84
CA GLN A 434 -10.91 -14.92 9.13
C GLN A 434 -10.26 -13.60 9.57
N HIS A 435 -9.57 -12.93 8.64
CA HIS A 435 -8.91 -11.65 8.91
C HIS A 435 -9.91 -10.49 9.02
N PHE A 436 -10.91 -10.46 8.15
CA PHE A 436 -11.96 -9.46 8.15
C PHE A 436 -12.78 -9.49 9.44
N LEU A 437 -13.16 -10.68 9.90
CA LEU A 437 -13.85 -10.86 11.18
C LEU A 437 -13.01 -10.36 12.34
N SER A 438 -11.71 -10.63 12.35
CA SER A 438 -10.80 -10.16 13.42
C SER A 438 -10.71 -8.63 13.45
N ALA A 439 -10.66 -7.98 12.29
CA ALA A 439 -10.59 -6.53 12.18
C ALA A 439 -11.92 -5.84 12.52
N GLU A 440 -13.03 -6.38 12.04
CA GLU A 440 -14.35 -5.75 12.07
C GLU A 440 -15.30 -6.34 13.14
N LEU A 441 -14.82 -7.22 14.02
CA LEU A 441 -15.62 -8.02 14.95
C LEU A 441 -16.71 -7.23 15.70
N LEU A 442 -16.33 -6.05 16.21
CA LEU A 442 -17.21 -5.18 17.01
C LEU A 442 -18.05 -4.22 16.15
N GLN A 443 -17.68 -4.04 14.89
CA GLN A 443 -18.39 -3.20 13.91
C GLN A 443 -19.49 -3.98 13.19
N LEU A 444 -19.30 -5.29 13.00
CA LEU A 444 -20.27 -6.17 12.34
C LEU A 444 -21.60 -6.24 13.09
N THR A 445 -22.68 -6.10 12.33
CA THR A 445 -24.05 -6.35 12.79
C THR A 445 -24.29 -7.86 13.01
N GLU A 446 -25.32 -8.20 13.80
CA GLU A 446 -25.66 -9.61 14.02
C GLU A 446 -26.13 -10.31 12.73
N GLU A 447 -26.73 -9.58 11.79
CA GLU A 447 -27.08 -10.11 10.47
C GLU A 447 -25.83 -10.51 9.66
N GLU A 448 -24.83 -9.62 9.61
CA GLU A 448 -23.57 -9.88 8.90
C GLU A 448 -22.78 -11.03 9.56
N LYS A 449 -22.72 -11.07 10.89
CA LYS A 449 -22.13 -12.21 11.62
C LYS A 449 -22.83 -13.53 11.29
N THR A 450 -24.16 -13.50 11.20
CA THR A 450 -24.95 -14.69 10.86
C THR A 450 -24.66 -15.14 9.44
N LYS A 451 -24.63 -14.23 8.45
CA LYS A 451 -24.27 -14.55 7.06
C LYS A 451 -22.87 -15.20 6.96
N ILE A 452 -21.89 -14.63 7.65
CA ILE A 452 -20.52 -15.17 7.73
C ILE A 452 -20.53 -16.58 8.35
N LEU A 453 -21.21 -16.75 9.48
CA LEU A 453 -21.31 -18.03 10.17
C LEU A 453 -21.94 -19.10 9.28
N GLU A 454 -23.06 -18.78 8.62
CA GLU A 454 -23.74 -19.70 7.70
C GLU A 454 -22.87 -20.11 6.53
N PHE A 455 -22.11 -19.18 5.95
CA PHE A 455 -21.16 -19.47 4.88
C PHE A 455 -20.01 -20.37 5.35
N VAL A 456 -19.44 -20.11 6.53
CA VAL A 456 -18.37 -20.97 7.08
C VAL A 456 -18.92 -22.37 7.40
N VAL A 457 -20.12 -22.46 8.00
CA VAL A 457 -20.76 -23.73 8.34
C VAL A 457 -21.14 -24.52 7.08
N SER A 458 -21.62 -23.88 6.01
CA SER A 458 -21.93 -24.57 4.76
C SER A 458 -20.69 -25.22 4.15
N ASN A 459 -19.52 -24.56 4.27
CA ASN A 459 -18.24 -25.07 3.78
C ASN A 459 -17.69 -26.26 4.60
N LEU A 460 -18.19 -26.52 5.82
CA LEU A 460 -17.90 -27.79 6.52
C LEU A 460 -18.47 -29.01 5.80
N TYR A 461 -19.48 -28.79 4.95
CA TYR A 461 -20.16 -29.82 4.18
C TYR A 461 -19.78 -29.78 2.70
N ASN A 462 -18.67 -29.11 2.34
CA ASN A 462 -18.20 -29.06 0.96
C ASN A 462 -18.00 -30.49 0.40
N GLU A 463 -18.69 -30.80 -0.70
CA GLU A 463 -18.76 -32.15 -1.24
C GLU A 463 -17.46 -32.59 -1.90
N GLN A 464 -16.71 -31.65 -2.49
CA GLN A 464 -15.57 -31.95 -3.35
C GLN A 464 -14.24 -31.97 -2.58
N PHE A 465 -14.05 -31.04 -1.65
CA PHE A 465 -12.72 -30.75 -1.11
C PHE A 465 -12.64 -30.94 0.41
N VAL A 466 -11.74 -31.81 0.86
CA VAL A 466 -11.51 -32.08 2.30
C VAL A 466 -10.78 -30.90 2.95
N GLU A 467 -9.83 -30.31 2.24
CA GLU A 467 -9.02 -29.18 2.68
C GLU A 467 -9.85 -27.92 2.95
N VAL A 468 -10.94 -27.72 2.20
CA VAL A 468 -11.90 -26.63 2.42
C VAL A 468 -12.64 -26.85 3.75
N ARG A 469 -13.13 -28.07 3.98
CA ARG A 469 -13.84 -28.43 5.22
C ARG A 469 -12.96 -28.23 6.45
N VAL A 470 -11.70 -28.65 6.40
CA VAL A 470 -10.74 -28.45 7.49
C VAL A 470 -10.45 -26.97 7.71
N ARG A 471 -10.28 -26.17 6.64
CA ARG A 471 -10.08 -24.72 6.76
C ARG A 471 -11.29 -24.02 7.37
N ALA A 472 -12.50 -24.38 6.94
CA ALA A 472 -13.74 -23.86 7.50
C ALA A 472 -13.88 -24.17 8.99
N ALA A 473 -13.51 -25.38 9.43
CA ALA A 473 -13.51 -25.76 10.84
C ALA A 473 -12.56 -24.89 11.68
N SER A 474 -11.36 -24.61 11.15
CA SER A 474 -10.41 -23.71 11.82
C SER A 474 -11.00 -22.32 12.03
N ILE A 475 -11.70 -21.77 11.03
CA ILE A 475 -12.27 -20.42 11.09
C ILE A 475 -13.52 -20.39 11.97
N LEU A 476 -14.32 -21.45 11.96
CA LEU A 476 -15.46 -21.58 12.87
C LEU A 476 -15.00 -21.52 14.33
N SER A 477 -13.83 -22.08 14.64
CA SER A 477 -13.25 -21.99 15.98
C SER A 477 -13.01 -20.53 16.39
N ASP A 478 -12.45 -19.72 15.49
CA ASP A 478 -12.21 -18.28 15.73
C ASP A 478 -13.51 -17.49 15.90
N ILE A 479 -14.55 -17.82 15.10
CA ILE A 479 -15.88 -17.22 15.22
C ILE A 479 -16.49 -17.54 16.59
N VAL A 480 -16.50 -18.83 16.96
CA VAL A 480 -17.12 -19.31 18.20
C VAL A 480 -16.41 -18.75 19.44
N HIS A 481 -15.09 -18.57 19.38
CA HIS A 481 -14.32 -18.00 20.49
C HIS A 481 -14.82 -16.60 20.89
N ASN A 482 -15.33 -15.84 19.93
CA ASN A 482 -15.80 -14.47 20.12
C ASN A 482 -17.32 -14.37 20.27
N TRP A 483 -18.04 -15.49 20.27
CA TRP A 483 -19.50 -15.52 20.31
C TRP A 483 -19.99 -15.35 21.75
N LYS A 484 -20.82 -14.31 21.99
CA LYS A 484 -21.31 -13.97 23.34
C LYS A 484 -22.58 -14.73 23.73
N GLU A 485 -23.35 -15.21 22.76
CA GLU A 485 -24.65 -15.84 23.01
C GLU A 485 -24.56 -17.35 23.25
N GLU A 486 -24.78 -17.75 24.50
CA GLU A 486 -24.72 -19.17 24.92
C GLU A 486 -25.77 -20.04 24.20
N GLN A 487 -26.97 -19.52 23.96
CA GLN A 487 -28.04 -20.31 23.32
C GLN A 487 -27.74 -20.64 21.85
N ALA A 488 -27.18 -19.70 21.10
CA ALA A 488 -26.79 -19.93 19.71
C ALA A 488 -25.68 -20.99 19.61
N LEU A 489 -24.72 -20.96 20.54
CA LEU A 489 -23.67 -21.96 20.67
C LEU A 489 -24.25 -23.36 20.97
N LEU A 490 -25.15 -23.47 21.95
CA LEU A 490 -25.79 -24.73 22.30
C LEU A 490 -26.60 -25.32 21.12
N ASN A 491 -27.30 -24.46 20.36
CA ASN A 491 -28.02 -24.89 19.17
C ASN A 491 -27.08 -25.47 18.09
N LEU A 492 -25.89 -24.89 17.91
CA LEU A 492 -24.87 -25.42 16.99
C LEU A 492 -24.30 -26.75 17.48
N ILE A 493 -24.01 -26.86 18.78
CA ILE A 493 -23.56 -28.12 19.40
C ILE A 493 -24.59 -29.22 19.14
N ASP A 494 -25.87 -28.95 19.41
CA ASP A 494 -26.96 -29.90 19.18
C ASP A 494 -27.10 -30.28 17.71
N ARG A 495 -26.99 -29.31 16.79
CA ARG A 495 -27.04 -29.56 15.34
C ARG A 495 -25.95 -30.54 14.91
N PHE A 496 -24.70 -30.31 15.30
CA PHE A 496 -23.60 -31.19 14.94
C PHE A 496 -23.68 -32.54 15.64
N ALA A 497 -24.01 -32.57 16.94
CA ALA A 497 -24.11 -33.80 17.73
C ALA A 497 -25.24 -34.72 17.25
N LYS A 498 -26.42 -34.19 16.87
CA LYS A 498 -27.53 -34.97 16.29
C LYS A 498 -27.11 -35.70 15.02
N GLY A 499 -26.18 -35.14 14.26
CA GLY A 499 -25.62 -35.75 13.07
C GLY A 499 -24.59 -36.86 13.33
N LEU A 500 -24.20 -37.08 14.59
CA LEU A 500 -23.16 -38.02 15.01
C LEU A 500 -23.68 -39.15 15.92
N ASP A 501 -25.00 -39.23 16.13
CA ASP A 501 -25.63 -40.15 17.08
C ASP A 501 -25.09 -41.58 16.94
N VAL A 502 -24.41 -42.04 17.99
CA VAL A 502 -23.67 -43.31 18.04
C VAL A 502 -24.62 -44.50 18.01
N ASN A 503 -25.86 -44.33 18.50
CA ASN A 503 -26.87 -45.38 18.54
C ASN A 503 -27.52 -45.61 17.16
N LYS A 504 -27.28 -44.71 16.21
CA LYS A 504 -27.86 -44.78 14.87
C LYS A 504 -27.12 -45.73 13.94
N TYR A 505 -25.86 -46.06 14.22
CA TYR A 505 -24.98 -46.80 13.31
C TYR A 505 -24.19 -47.90 14.02
N SER A 506 -24.21 -49.11 13.47
CA SER A 506 -23.35 -50.20 13.91
C SER A 506 -21.86 -49.88 13.71
N SER A 507 -20.97 -50.60 14.40
CA SER A 507 -19.51 -50.40 14.28
C SER A 507 -19.01 -50.55 12.83
N LYS A 508 -19.55 -51.51 12.08
CA LYS A 508 -19.20 -51.72 10.66
C LYS A 508 -19.65 -50.55 9.77
N GLU A 509 -20.85 -50.03 10.01
CA GLU A 509 -21.38 -48.89 9.25
C GLU A 509 -20.56 -47.63 9.52
N ARG A 510 -20.20 -47.37 10.79
CA ARG A 510 -19.34 -46.23 11.16
C ARG A 510 -17.99 -46.26 10.44
N GLN A 511 -17.36 -47.43 10.29
CA GLN A 511 -16.10 -47.56 9.53
C GLN A 511 -16.27 -47.22 8.05
N LYS A 512 -17.41 -47.58 7.45
CA LYS A 512 -17.72 -47.23 6.06
C LYS A 512 -18.00 -45.73 5.90
N LEU A 513 -18.84 -45.18 6.77
CA LEU A 513 -19.25 -43.78 6.77
C LEU A 513 -18.06 -42.84 7.04
N SER A 514 -17.18 -43.20 7.97
CA SER A 514 -15.98 -42.44 8.31
C SER A 514 -15.03 -42.20 7.13
N LYS A 515 -15.10 -43.03 6.09
CA LYS A 515 -14.25 -42.92 4.89
C LYS A 515 -14.86 -42.06 3.78
N ALA A 516 -16.19 -41.91 3.74
CA ALA A 516 -16.87 -41.38 2.55
C ALA A 516 -18.01 -40.38 2.84
N ASP A 517 -18.60 -40.39 4.03
CA ASP A 517 -19.76 -39.54 4.34
C ASP A 517 -19.31 -38.11 4.70
N ILE A 518 -19.63 -37.19 3.78
CA ILE A 518 -19.30 -35.77 3.89
C ILE A 518 -20.06 -35.10 5.04
N LYS A 519 -21.33 -35.47 5.26
CA LYS A 519 -22.17 -34.87 6.31
C LYS A 519 -21.62 -35.20 7.68
N ILE A 520 -21.24 -36.46 7.88
CA ILE A 520 -20.63 -36.91 9.13
C ILE A 520 -19.27 -36.24 9.35
N HIS A 521 -18.44 -36.14 8.31
CA HIS A 521 -17.16 -35.43 8.42
C HIS A 521 -17.36 -33.96 8.82
N GLY A 522 -18.31 -33.25 8.19
CA GLY A 522 -18.64 -31.87 8.53
C GLY A 522 -19.14 -31.71 9.95
N ASN A 523 -19.97 -32.63 10.44
CA ASN A 523 -20.45 -32.63 11.83
C ASN A 523 -19.32 -32.84 12.84
N VAL A 524 -18.40 -33.78 12.59
CA VAL A 524 -17.22 -34.00 13.44
C VAL A 524 -16.31 -32.77 13.45
N LEU A 525 -16.06 -32.17 12.30
CA LEU A 525 -15.25 -30.97 12.18
C LEU A 525 -15.89 -29.76 12.89
N GLY A 526 -17.19 -29.55 12.71
CA GLY A 526 -17.93 -28.47 13.37
C GLY A 526 -17.94 -28.60 14.88
N LEU A 527 -18.25 -29.80 15.40
CA LEU A 527 -18.21 -30.06 16.85
C LEU A 527 -16.79 -29.92 17.40
N GLY A 528 -15.78 -30.36 16.65
CA GLY A 528 -14.39 -30.21 17.03
C GLY A 528 -13.92 -28.75 17.06
N ALA A 529 -14.35 -27.93 16.09
CA ALA A 529 -14.07 -26.50 16.06
C ALA A 529 -14.63 -25.77 17.29
N ILE A 530 -15.85 -26.12 17.71
CA ILE A 530 -16.48 -25.58 18.91
C ILE A 530 -15.68 -25.94 20.17
N ILE A 531 -15.25 -27.20 20.32
CA ILE A 531 -14.43 -27.62 21.47
C ILE A 531 -13.10 -26.87 21.48
N SER A 532 -12.43 -26.78 20.32
CA SER A 532 -11.15 -26.08 20.18
C SER A 532 -11.23 -24.58 20.44
N ALA A 533 -12.42 -23.98 20.33
CA ALA A 533 -12.63 -22.54 20.58
C ALA A 533 -12.52 -22.16 22.07
N PHE A 534 -12.55 -23.15 22.99
CA PHE A 534 -12.47 -22.94 24.44
C PHE A 534 -11.22 -23.61 25.04
N PRO A 535 -10.01 -23.20 24.62
CA PRO A 535 -8.76 -23.89 24.98
C PRO A 535 -8.44 -23.86 26.47
N TYR A 536 -8.76 -22.77 27.17
CA TYR A 536 -8.34 -22.54 28.57
C TYR A 536 -9.48 -22.15 29.52
N VAL A 537 -10.75 -22.28 29.11
CA VAL A 537 -11.89 -21.95 29.98
C VAL A 537 -11.85 -22.81 31.23
N PHE A 538 -11.85 -22.16 32.40
CA PHE A 538 -11.84 -22.79 33.71
C PHE A 538 -12.92 -22.14 34.61
N PRO A 539 -13.81 -22.93 35.25
CA PRO A 539 -13.92 -24.39 35.19
C PRO A 539 -14.37 -24.91 33.81
N LEU A 540 -14.10 -26.18 33.53
CA LEU A 540 -14.43 -26.79 32.23
C LEU A 540 -15.95 -26.80 31.99
N PRO A 541 -16.46 -26.29 30.86
CA PRO A 541 -17.88 -26.34 30.53
C PRO A 541 -18.44 -27.77 30.52
N LEU A 542 -19.58 -27.98 31.18
CA LEU A 542 -20.19 -29.30 31.38
C LEU A 542 -20.59 -30.03 30.08
N TRP A 543 -20.78 -29.29 28.99
CA TRP A 543 -21.08 -29.87 27.68
C TRP A 543 -19.84 -30.48 27.02
N ILE A 544 -18.61 -30.04 27.34
CA ILE A 544 -17.37 -30.52 26.69
C ILE A 544 -17.13 -32.01 26.91
N PRO A 545 -17.16 -32.56 28.15
CA PRO A 545 -16.97 -33.99 28.39
C PRO A 545 -17.89 -34.87 27.56
N LYS A 546 -19.18 -34.53 27.52
CA LYS A 546 -20.18 -35.29 26.76
C LYS A 546 -19.89 -35.28 25.26
N GLN A 547 -19.51 -34.13 24.70
CA GLN A 547 -19.21 -34.02 23.28
C GLN A 547 -17.88 -34.68 22.91
N LEU A 548 -16.89 -34.67 23.80
CA LEU A 548 -15.63 -35.41 23.63
C LEU A 548 -15.85 -36.93 23.61
N SER A 549 -16.73 -37.47 24.47
CA SER A 549 -17.15 -38.89 24.40
C SER A 549 -17.90 -39.19 23.10
N ASN A 550 -18.78 -38.29 22.63
CA ASN A 550 -19.40 -38.47 21.31
C ASN A 550 -18.34 -38.55 20.20
N LEU A 551 -17.32 -37.67 20.22
CA LEU A 551 -16.23 -37.67 19.24
C LEU A 551 -15.30 -38.88 19.37
N SER A 552 -15.06 -39.41 20.57
CA SER A 552 -14.15 -40.55 20.78
C SER A 552 -14.64 -41.81 20.04
N SER A 553 -15.96 -42.02 20.00
CA SER A 553 -16.59 -43.13 19.29
C SER A 553 -16.32 -43.10 17.78
N TRP A 554 -16.17 -41.90 17.21
CA TRP A 554 -15.75 -41.66 15.82
C TRP A 554 -14.23 -41.65 15.68
N ALA A 555 -13.49 -41.20 16.70
CA ALA A 555 -12.04 -41.29 16.70
C ALA A 555 -11.54 -42.75 16.66
N ARG A 556 -12.34 -43.74 17.06
CA ARG A 556 -11.98 -45.16 16.92
C ARG A 556 -12.12 -45.70 15.48
N THR A 557 -12.66 -44.92 14.54
CA THR A 557 -12.74 -45.34 13.14
C THR A 557 -11.48 -45.01 12.34
N SER A 558 -11.32 -45.70 11.22
CA SER A 558 -10.34 -45.39 10.16
C SER A 558 -10.97 -44.45 9.13
N GLY A 559 -10.15 -43.62 8.47
CA GLY A 559 -10.62 -42.68 7.44
C GLY A 559 -10.58 -41.23 7.88
N MET A 560 -11.14 -40.36 7.03
CA MET A 560 -11.08 -38.90 7.16
C MET A 560 -11.77 -38.38 8.42
N THR A 561 -12.97 -38.87 8.73
CA THR A 561 -13.73 -38.45 9.92
C THR A 561 -13.03 -38.86 11.20
N GLY A 562 -12.59 -40.12 11.28
CA GLY A 562 -11.85 -40.61 12.44
C GLY A 562 -10.55 -39.84 12.66
N GLN A 563 -9.85 -39.45 11.59
CA GLN A 563 -8.64 -38.62 11.70
C GLN A 563 -8.94 -37.22 12.22
N ALA A 564 -10.01 -36.58 11.73
CA ALA A 564 -10.44 -35.27 12.22
C ALA A 564 -10.80 -35.31 13.72
N ALA A 565 -11.58 -36.31 14.14
CA ALA A 565 -11.94 -36.51 15.55
C ALA A 565 -10.71 -36.73 16.45
N LYS A 566 -9.74 -37.55 16.00
CA LYS A 566 -8.46 -37.76 16.70
C LYS A 566 -7.68 -36.47 16.86
N ASN A 567 -7.58 -35.68 15.80
CA ASN A 567 -6.84 -34.42 15.83
C ASN A 567 -7.45 -33.46 16.87
N THR A 568 -8.78 -33.33 16.89
CA THR A 568 -9.50 -32.52 17.89
C THR A 568 -9.20 -32.99 19.32
N ILE A 569 -9.35 -34.28 19.61
CA ILE A 569 -9.15 -34.83 20.96
C ILE A 569 -7.68 -34.68 21.39
N SER A 570 -6.75 -34.92 20.47
CA SER A 570 -5.32 -34.75 20.70
C SER A 570 -4.98 -33.29 21.03
N GLU A 571 -5.50 -32.33 20.28
CA GLU A 571 -5.23 -30.91 20.53
C GLU A 571 -5.84 -30.47 21.85
N PHE A 572 -7.08 -30.87 22.15
CA PHE A 572 -7.70 -30.62 23.46
C PHE A 572 -6.84 -31.14 24.62
N LYS A 573 -6.41 -32.40 24.57
CA LYS A 573 -5.56 -33.00 25.61
C LYS A 573 -4.23 -32.27 25.79
N LYS A 574 -3.61 -31.87 24.67
CA LYS A 574 -2.34 -31.14 24.67
C LYS A 574 -2.48 -29.77 25.34
N VAL A 575 -3.52 -29.02 24.99
CA VAL A 575 -3.75 -27.67 25.52
C VAL A 575 -4.19 -27.70 26.99
N ARG A 576 -4.89 -28.76 27.42
CA ARG A 576 -5.38 -28.95 28.79
C ARG A 576 -4.42 -29.70 29.73
N ALA A 577 -3.19 -29.98 29.28
CA ALA A 577 -2.25 -30.80 30.05
C ALA A 577 -1.99 -30.24 31.47
N ASP A 578 -1.82 -28.93 31.61
CA ASP A 578 -1.51 -28.28 32.89
C ASP A 578 -2.72 -28.21 33.84
N THR A 579 -3.93 -28.09 33.29
CA THR A 579 -5.19 -28.01 34.04
C THR A 579 -5.85 -29.38 34.27
N TRP A 580 -5.31 -30.44 33.65
CA TRP A 580 -5.91 -31.77 33.62
C TRP A 580 -6.25 -32.34 35.00
N LYS A 581 -5.42 -32.05 36.01
CA LYS A 581 -5.65 -32.47 37.41
C LYS A 581 -6.99 -32.02 37.98
N PHE A 582 -7.50 -30.88 37.51
CA PHE A 582 -8.82 -30.35 37.89
C PHE A 582 -9.88 -30.75 36.87
N ASP A 583 -9.56 -30.66 35.58
CA ASP A 583 -10.51 -30.95 34.50
C ASP A 583 -11.03 -32.40 34.57
N ARG A 584 -10.20 -33.35 35.00
CA ARG A 584 -10.57 -34.77 35.15
C ARG A 584 -11.77 -34.98 36.09
N ALA A 585 -11.99 -34.10 37.06
CA ALA A 585 -13.11 -34.19 37.99
C ALA A 585 -14.48 -33.93 37.34
N PHE A 586 -14.50 -33.28 36.16
CA PHE A 586 -15.72 -32.99 35.40
C PHE A 586 -16.12 -34.11 34.42
N PHE A 587 -15.30 -35.15 34.26
CA PHE A 587 -15.59 -36.30 33.41
C PHE A 587 -16.14 -37.47 34.22
N LYS A 588 -17.09 -38.21 33.64
CA LYS A 588 -17.50 -39.52 34.17
C LYS A 588 -16.42 -40.56 33.85
N THR A 589 -16.36 -41.64 34.62
CA THR A 589 -15.38 -42.73 34.42
C THR A 589 -15.40 -43.29 33.00
N GLU A 590 -16.59 -43.56 32.46
CA GLU A 590 -16.78 -44.05 31.09
C GLU A 590 -16.25 -43.07 30.03
N GLU A 591 -16.43 -41.76 30.24
CA GLU A 591 -15.96 -40.72 29.32
C GLU A 591 -14.43 -40.58 29.34
N LEU A 592 -13.78 -40.88 30.48
CA LEU A 592 -12.32 -40.94 30.58
C LEU A 592 -11.74 -42.15 29.85
N GLU A 593 -12.32 -43.33 30.04
CA GLU A 593 -11.93 -44.56 29.34
C GLU A 593 -12.10 -44.40 27.82
N ASP A 594 -13.16 -43.71 27.39
CA ASP A 594 -13.40 -43.37 25.99
C ASP A 594 -12.27 -42.57 25.34
N LEU A 595 -11.63 -41.70 26.11
CA LEU A 595 -10.52 -40.86 25.67
C LEU A 595 -9.17 -41.59 25.67
N GLU A 596 -9.05 -42.72 26.36
CA GLU A 596 -7.86 -43.57 26.34
C GLU A 596 -7.74 -44.29 24.98
N GLY A 597 -6.51 -44.40 24.45
CA GLY A 597 -6.24 -45.03 23.15
C GLY A 597 -6.55 -44.19 21.90
N VAL A 598 -6.97 -42.93 22.04
CA VAL A 598 -7.26 -42.04 20.88
C VAL A 598 -5.96 -41.54 20.21
N LEU A 599 -4.87 -41.42 20.96
CA LEU A 599 -3.59 -40.93 20.45
C LEU A 599 -2.75 -42.10 19.91
N TRP A 600 -2.64 -42.20 18.58
CA TRP A 600 -1.69 -43.09 17.92
C TRP A 600 -1.02 -42.36 16.76
N ARG A 601 0.28 -42.56 16.64
CA ARG A 601 1.16 -42.12 15.56
C ARG A 601 1.94 -43.36 15.13
N SER A 602 2.61 -43.32 13.99
CA SER A 602 3.37 -44.48 13.47
C SER A 602 4.42 -45.03 14.45
N TYR A 603 4.80 -44.27 15.48
CA TYR A 603 5.74 -44.66 16.53
C TYR A 603 5.10 -45.09 17.86
N TYR A 604 3.75 -45.09 17.98
CA TYR A 604 3.03 -45.70 19.10
C TYR A 604 2.54 -47.09 18.68
N ALA A 605 2.71 -48.10 19.54
CA ALA A 605 2.39 -49.51 19.27
C ALA A 605 1.12 -49.97 19.98
#